data_AF-A0A952HWQ4-F1
#
_entry.id   AF-A0A952HWQ4-F1
#
_cell.length_a   1.000
_cell.length_b   1.000
_cell.length_c   1.000
_cell.angle_alpha   90.00
_cell.angle_beta   90.00
_cell.angle_gamma   90.00
#
_symmetry.space_group_name_H-M   'P 1'
#
loop_
_entity.id
_entity.type
_entity.pdbx_description
1 polymer ?
#
loop_
_entity_poly.entity_id
_entity_poly.type
_entity_poly.pdbx_seq_one_letter_code
_entity_poly.pdbx_strand_id
1 'polypeptide(L)'
;MMKQKGFTLMELLIVIVIIAILAGLAIPMYNKYKTQAIKTALLSDIRNCISEIAVSRQTGQNTSLNDIVNNCPKSKFTKEIVLQSENPIKLQAVSNELDFKCEYDENNGKIACDSIF
;
A
#
# COMPACT_ATOMS: atom_id res chain seq x y z
N MET A 1 -20.04 23.42 51.01
CA MET A 1 -18.76 22.74 50.74
C MET A 1 -18.99 21.63 49.73
N MET A 2 -18.49 21.75 48.51
CA MET A 2 -18.54 20.68 47.52
C MET A 2 -17.53 19.59 47.90
N LYS A 3 -18.01 18.37 48.16
CA LYS A 3 -17.14 17.21 48.33
C LYS A 3 -16.44 16.96 46.99
N GLN A 4 -15.13 17.21 46.91
CA GLN A 4 -14.34 16.78 45.78
C GLN A 4 -14.28 15.25 45.80
N LYS A 5 -14.97 14.61 44.85
CA LYS A 5 -14.84 13.17 44.60
C LYS A 5 -13.52 12.98 43.85
N GLY A 6 -12.51 12.46 44.54
CA GLY A 6 -11.26 12.05 43.91
C GLY A 6 -11.45 10.78 43.09
N PHE A 7 -10.71 10.67 41.99
CA PHE A 7 -10.62 9.45 41.19
C PHE A 7 -9.90 8.36 41.99
N THR A 8 -10.46 7.15 42.06
CA THR A 8 -9.83 6.07 42.81
C THR A 8 -8.75 5.38 41.97
N LEU A 9 -7.67 4.93 42.63
CA LEU A 9 -6.64 4.14 41.97
C LEU A 9 -7.19 2.85 41.35
N MET A 10 -8.23 2.27 41.97
CA MET A 10 -8.89 1.07 41.45
C MET A 10 -9.66 1.32 40.15
N GLU A 11 -10.32 2.47 40.03
CA GLU A 11 -10.98 2.86 38.77
C GLU A 11 -9.95 2.99 37.64
N LEU A 12 -8.77 3.56 37.92
CA LEU A 12 -7.70 3.64 36.94
C LEU A 12 -7.21 2.26 36.49
N LEU A 13 -7.00 1.35 37.44
CA LEU A 13 -6.47 0.01 37.17
C LEU A 13 -7.40 -0.79 36.26
N ILE A 14 -8.71 -0.76 36.52
CA ILE A 14 -9.70 -1.46 35.69
C ILE A 14 -9.70 -0.90 34.26
N VAL A 15 -9.59 0.42 34.09
CA VAL A 15 -9.54 1.06 32.77
C VAL A 15 -8.30 0.61 31.98
N ILE A 16 -7.12 0.57 32.60
CA ILE A 16 -5.89 0.11 31.93
C ILE A 16 -6.00 -1.34 31.50
N VAL A 17 -6.58 -2.21 32.34
CA VAL A 17 -6.81 -3.62 32.02
C VAL A 17 -7.73 -3.77 30.79
N ILE A 18 -8.82 -3.02 30.74
CA ILE A 18 -9.75 -3.06 29.59
C ILE A 18 -9.05 -2.55 28.31
N ILE A 19 -8.30 -1.44 28.38
CA ILE A 19 -7.55 -0.91 27.24
C ILE A 19 -6.52 -1.93 26.74
N ALA A 20 -5.83 -2.64 27.62
CA ALA A 20 -4.86 -3.66 27.23
C ALA A 20 -5.50 -4.81 26.44
N ILE A 21 -6.68 -5.28 26.87
CA ILE A 21 -7.44 -6.33 26.16
C ILE A 21 -7.90 -5.82 24.78
N LEU A 22 -8.46 -4.60 24.71
CA LEU A 22 -8.92 -4.01 23.46
C LEU A 22 -7.77 -3.78 22.46
N ALA A 23 -6.63 -3.26 22.94
CA ALA A 23 -5.44 -3.05 22.13
C ALA A 23 -4.91 -4.36 21.54
N GLY A 24 -4.93 -5.45 22.31
CA GLY A 24 -4.52 -6.78 21.85
C GLY A 24 -5.31 -7.28 20.63
N LEU A 25 -6.61 -7.01 20.56
CA LEU A 25 -7.45 -7.37 19.40
C LEU A 25 -7.35 -6.35 18.26
N ALA A 26 -7.22 -5.07 18.58
CA ALA A 26 -7.23 -3.98 17.61
C ALA A 26 -5.97 -3.96 16.72
N ILE A 27 -4.78 -4.22 17.29
CA ILE A 27 -3.50 -4.17 16.56
C ILE A 27 -3.46 -5.14 15.36
N PRO A 28 -3.70 -6.46 15.51
CA PRO A 28 -3.61 -7.39 14.37
C PRO A 28 -4.68 -7.09 13.30
N MET A 29 -5.85 -6.62 13.72
CA MET A 29 -6.93 -6.21 12.83
C MET A 29 -6.52 -4.96 12.02
N TYR A 30 -6.00 -3.93 12.68
CA TYR A 30 -5.51 -2.72 12.05
C TYR A 30 -4.41 -3.01 11.03
N ASN A 31 -3.46 -3.88 11.39
CA ASN A 31 -2.39 -4.29 10.48
C ASN A 31 -2.93 -4.95 9.20
N LYS A 32 -3.93 -5.84 9.31
CA LYS A 32 -4.59 -6.44 8.14
C LYS A 32 -5.27 -5.40 7.26
N TYR A 33 -6.01 -4.46 7.85
CA TYR A 33 -6.66 -3.38 7.09
C TYR A 33 -5.63 -2.49 6.38
N LYS A 34 -4.54 -2.14 7.07
CA LYS A 34 -3.44 -1.36 6.51
C LYS A 34 -2.81 -2.08 5.31
N THR A 35 -2.50 -3.38 5.44
CA THR A 35 -1.95 -4.18 4.34
C THR A 35 -2.88 -4.21 3.13
N GLN A 36 -4.18 -4.40 3.34
CA GLN A 36 -5.14 -4.43 2.23
C GLN A 36 -5.32 -3.07 1.55
N ALA A 37 -5.29 -1.98 2.32
CA ALA A 37 -5.32 -0.62 1.77
C ALA A 37 -4.09 -0.36 0.89
N ILE A 38 -2.90 -0.74 1.36
CA ILE A 38 -1.64 -0.62 0.60
C ILE A 38 -1.71 -1.48 -0.67
N LYS A 39 -2.13 -2.74 -0.58
CA LYS A 39 -2.28 -3.63 -1.74
C LYS A 39 -3.21 -3.04 -2.80
N THR A 40 -4.34 -2.47 -2.38
CA THR A 40 -5.32 -1.86 -3.29
C THR A 40 -4.76 -0.60 -3.94
N ALA A 41 -3.99 0.20 -3.20
CA ALA A 41 -3.33 1.39 -3.74
C ALA A 41 -2.28 1.02 -4.81
N LEU A 42 -1.37 0.09 -4.52
CA LEU A 42 -0.35 -0.35 -5.47
C LEU A 42 -1.00 -0.97 -6.73
N LEU A 43 -2.07 -1.75 -6.56
CA LEU A 43 -2.83 -2.31 -7.67
C LEU A 43 -3.41 -1.20 -8.57
N SER A 44 -3.96 -0.15 -7.97
CA SER A 44 -4.49 1.00 -8.72
C SER A 44 -3.37 1.75 -9.45
N ASP A 45 -2.24 1.97 -8.80
CA ASP A 45 -1.10 2.69 -9.38
C ASP A 45 -0.52 1.96 -10.59
N ILE A 46 -0.34 0.64 -10.49
CA ILE A 46 0.09 -0.20 -11.61
C ILE A 46 -0.89 -0.10 -12.77
N ARG A 47 -2.21 -0.17 -12.52
CA ARG A 47 -3.23 -0.06 -13.58
C ARG A 47 -3.17 1.29 -14.28
N ASN A 48 -3.05 2.37 -13.52
CA ASN A 48 -2.89 3.71 -14.06
C ASN A 48 -1.60 3.83 -14.88
N CYS A 49 -0.52 3.20 -14.43
CA CYS A 49 0.74 3.17 -15.16
C CYS A 49 0.63 2.40 -16.49
N ILE A 50 -0.04 1.25 -16.49
CA ILE A 50 -0.32 0.48 -17.70
C ILE A 50 -1.15 1.30 -18.70
N SER A 51 -2.16 2.04 -18.23
CA SER A 51 -2.93 2.92 -19.12
C SER A 51 -2.07 4.02 -19.74
N GLU A 52 -1.14 4.61 -18.98
CA GLU A 52 -0.21 5.61 -19.52
C GLU A 52 0.68 5.02 -20.61
N ILE A 53 1.27 3.84 -20.35
CA ILE A 53 2.10 3.11 -21.33
C ILE A 53 1.29 2.78 -22.59
N ALA A 54 0.03 2.37 -22.44
CA ALA A 54 -0.85 2.07 -23.57
C ALA A 54 -1.13 3.32 -24.42
N VAL A 55 -1.34 4.48 -23.80
CA VAL A 55 -1.52 5.77 -24.49
C VAL A 55 -0.23 6.18 -25.21
N SER A 56 0.93 6.05 -24.57
CA SER A 56 2.22 6.37 -25.20
C SER A 56 2.50 5.50 -26.43
N ARG A 57 2.16 4.21 -26.38
CA ARG A 57 2.26 3.30 -27.54
C ARG A 57 1.35 3.71 -28.70
N GLN A 58 0.15 4.22 -28.42
CA GLN A 58 -0.79 4.66 -29.45
C GLN A 58 -0.41 6.01 -30.07
N THR A 59 0.16 6.92 -29.26
CA THR A 59 0.51 8.28 -29.70
C THR A 59 1.85 8.36 -30.44
N GLY A 60 2.62 7.27 -30.50
CA GLY A 60 3.91 7.21 -31.20
C GLY A 60 4.98 8.11 -30.58
N GLN A 61 4.85 8.42 -29.28
CA GLN A 61 5.89 9.17 -28.57
C GLN A 61 7.16 8.33 -28.47
N ASN A 62 8.29 8.84 -28.97
CA ASN A 62 9.62 8.25 -28.86
C ASN A 62 10.24 8.48 -27.47
N THR A 63 9.47 8.24 -26.41
CA THR A 63 9.94 8.34 -25.03
C THR A 63 10.29 6.94 -24.55
N SER A 64 11.40 6.79 -23.81
CA SER A 64 11.78 5.48 -23.26
C SER A 64 10.67 4.97 -22.34
N LEU A 65 10.38 3.66 -22.40
CA LEU A 65 9.39 3.04 -21.51
C LEU A 65 9.74 3.26 -20.03
N ASN A 66 11.03 3.35 -19.71
CA ASN A 66 11.50 3.66 -18.36
C ASN A 66 11.09 5.06 -17.89
N ASP A 67 11.11 6.06 -18.78
CA ASP A 67 10.72 7.44 -18.42
C ASP A 67 9.23 7.54 -18.13
N ILE A 68 8.42 6.82 -18.91
CA ILE A 68 6.97 6.73 -18.70
C ILE A 68 6.71 6.09 -17.33
N VAL A 69 7.36 4.96 -17.04
CA VAL A 69 7.20 4.23 -15.78
C VAL A 69 7.63 5.05 -14.57
N ASN A 70 8.74 5.79 -14.69
CA ASN A 70 9.23 6.66 -13.63
C ASN A 70 8.25 7.79 -13.29
N ASN A 71 7.52 8.28 -14.30
CA ASN A 71 6.55 9.37 -14.19
C ASN A 71 5.10 8.88 -13.99
N CYS A 72 4.88 7.57 -13.92
CA CYS A 72 3.56 7.03 -13.60
C CYS A 72 3.04 7.61 -12.27
N PRO A 73 1.72 7.86 -12.16
CA PRO A 73 1.13 8.37 -10.93
C PRO A 73 1.35 7.38 -9.78
N LYS A 74 1.92 7.88 -8.69
CA LYS A 74 2.24 7.11 -7.47
C LYS A 74 1.34 7.58 -6.33
N SER A 75 0.69 6.65 -5.66
CA SER A 75 0.00 6.88 -4.40
C SER A 75 1.00 7.13 -3.25
N LYS A 76 0.51 7.65 -2.12
CA LYS A 76 1.28 7.82 -0.88
C LYS A 76 1.97 6.53 -0.43
N PHE A 77 1.41 5.37 -0.77
CA PHE A 77 1.92 4.06 -0.35
C PHE A 77 2.95 3.44 -1.30
N THR A 78 3.19 4.07 -2.45
CA THR A 78 4.06 3.55 -3.50
C THR A 78 5.39 4.30 -3.46
N LYS A 79 6.47 3.58 -3.17
CA LYS A 79 7.83 4.11 -3.18
C LYS A 79 8.28 4.33 -4.62
N GLU A 80 8.14 3.30 -5.43
CA GLU A 80 8.64 3.28 -6.79
C GLU A 80 7.85 2.28 -7.64
N ILE A 81 7.77 2.57 -8.92
CA ILE A 81 7.32 1.64 -9.95
C ILE A 81 8.50 1.49 -10.89
N VAL A 82 8.97 0.27 -11.08
CA VAL A 82 10.12 -0.05 -11.93
C VAL A 82 9.69 -0.96 -13.07
N LEU A 83 10.32 -0.78 -14.22
CA LEU A 83 10.17 -1.65 -15.37
C LEU A 83 11.19 -2.79 -15.24
N GLN A 84 10.71 -4.03 -15.21
CA GLN A 84 11.55 -5.23 -15.18
C GLN A 84 11.80 -5.80 -16.58
N SER A 85 10.91 -5.53 -17.53
CA SER A 85 11.03 -5.94 -18.93
C SER A 85 10.16 -5.08 -19.84
N GLU A 86 10.67 -4.73 -21.01
CA GLU A 86 9.99 -3.87 -21.99
C GLU A 86 9.08 -4.66 -22.95
N ASN A 87 9.41 -5.92 -23.20
CA ASN A 87 8.65 -6.77 -24.13
C ASN A 87 8.85 -8.25 -23.78
N PRO A 88 7.90 -8.91 -23.10
CA PRO A 88 6.60 -8.39 -22.63
C PRO A 88 6.76 -7.42 -21.45
N ILE A 89 5.84 -6.47 -21.28
CA ILE A 89 5.88 -5.51 -20.18
C ILE A 89 5.80 -6.25 -18.84
N LYS A 90 6.80 -6.00 -18.00
CA LYS A 90 6.77 -6.38 -16.58
C LYS A 90 7.01 -5.17 -15.72
N LEU A 91 6.06 -4.85 -14.84
CA LEU A 91 6.17 -3.74 -13.90
C LEU A 91 6.22 -4.27 -12.48
N GLN A 92 6.99 -3.61 -11.63
CA GLN A 92 7.01 -3.89 -10.20
C GLN A 92 6.82 -2.59 -9.43
N ALA A 93 5.77 -2.54 -8.61
CA ALA A 93 5.56 -1.47 -7.65
C ALA A 93 6.00 -1.93 -6.26
N VAL A 94 6.78 -1.11 -5.57
CA VAL A 94 7.28 -1.38 -4.21
C VAL A 94 6.66 -0.38 -3.26
N SER A 95 6.19 -0.85 -2.09
CA SER A 95 5.62 0.04 -1.07
C SER A 95 6.69 0.74 -0.23
N ASN A 96 6.35 1.89 0.35
CA ASN A 96 7.21 2.65 1.27
C ASN A 96 6.96 2.38 2.76
N GLU A 97 5.80 1.80 3.12
CA GLU A 97 5.35 1.67 4.51
C GLU A 97 5.32 0.22 5.01
N LEU A 98 5.28 -0.75 4.09
CA LEU A 98 5.35 -2.19 4.36
C LEU A 98 6.23 -2.83 3.29
N ASP A 99 6.94 -3.90 3.65
CA ASP A 99 7.74 -4.70 2.70
C ASP A 99 6.84 -5.56 1.81
N PHE A 100 6.21 -4.89 0.86
CA PHE A 100 5.22 -5.44 -0.05
C PHE A 100 5.49 -4.98 -1.47
N LYS A 101 5.36 -5.90 -2.43
CA LYS A 101 5.53 -5.62 -3.84
C LYS A 101 4.34 -6.12 -4.65
N CYS A 102 4.00 -5.38 -5.69
CA CYS A 102 3.04 -5.80 -6.70
C CYS A 102 3.76 -5.93 -8.04
N GLU A 103 3.58 -7.06 -8.71
CA GLU A 103 4.17 -7.34 -10.02
C GLU A 103 3.06 -7.53 -11.05
N TYR A 104 3.24 -6.89 -12.20
CA TYR A 104 2.40 -7.06 -13.38
C TYR A 104 3.18 -7.79 -14.46
N ASP A 105 2.52 -8.75 -15.12
CA ASP A 105 3.07 -9.46 -16.27
C ASP A 105 2.07 -9.40 -17.44
N GLU A 106 2.48 -8.78 -18.55
CA GLU A 106 1.65 -8.58 -19.75
C GLU A 106 1.21 -9.90 -20.40
N ASN A 107 2.01 -10.98 -20.32
CA ASN A 107 1.64 -12.26 -20.94
C ASN A 107 0.37 -12.85 -20.33
N ASN A 108 0.23 -12.67 -19.02
CA ASN A 108 -0.86 -13.27 -18.25
C ASN A 108 -1.97 -12.25 -17.91
N GLY A 109 -1.71 -10.95 -18.12
CA GLY A 109 -2.62 -9.87 -17.75
C GLY A 109 -2.93 -9.80 -16.25
N LYS A 110 -2.11 -10.42 -15.41
CA LYS A 110 -2.34 -10.55 -13.96
C LYS A 110 -1.46 -9.58 -13.20
N ILE A 111 -2.02 -9.05 -12.11
CA ILE A 111 -1.27 -8.29 -11.10
C ILE A 111 -1.24 -9.16 -9.85
N ALA A 112 -0.06 -9.64 -9.49
CA ALA A 112 0.19 -10.39 -8.26
C ALA A 112 0.78 -9.43 -7.23
N CYS A 113 0.36 -9.54 -5.97
CA CYS A 113 1.00 -8.77 -4.91
C CYS A 113 1.26 -9.63 -3.69
N ASP A 114 2.52 -9.65 -3.30
CA ASP A 114 3.07 -10.51 -2.26
C ASP A 114 3.99 -9.71 -1.32
N SER A 115 4.17 -10.24 -0.12
CA SER A 115 5.20 -9.74 0.78
C SER A 115 6.59 -9.97 0.20
N ILE A 116 7.52 -9.08 0.53
CA ILE A 116 8.93 -9.18 0.12
C ILE A 116 9.70 -10.15 1.05
N PHE A 117 9.07 -10.59 2.15
CA PHE A 117 9.56 -11.63 3.06
C PHE A 117 8.74 -12.92 2.95
#